data_AF-A0A2V2VP42-F1
#
_entry.id   AF-A0A2V2VP42-F1
#
_cell.length_a   1.000
_cell.length_b   1.000
_cell.length_c   1.000
_cell.angle_alpha   90.00
_cell.angle_beta   90.00
_cell.angle_gamma   90.00
#
_symmetry.space_group_name_H-M   'P 1'
#
loop_
_entity.id
_entity.type
_entity.pdbx_description
1 polymer ?
#
loop_
_entity_poly.entity_id
_entity_poly.type
_entity_poly.pdbx_seq_one_letter_code
_entity_poly.pdbx_strand_id
1 'polypeptide(L)'
;MSRASTVRFATGLEVLRSTVNDNRLSTSALLPDRIRYASVKEREKAFSKHYGHFCAYYKSTCFTSVMLTRLAISTVGYFDENFYPAYVEDVDYSLRLRLLGFQERNVLYGKFVHRSNYNIRLSEQLQLPDALWYRRVKSLMTNQPYAVMKWNGLKACCDGYKEPYDGMVPLDVWVKDEARIQRIRAYGHGEIRRVPSIDYDRRLLYPVRTKGR
;
A
#
# COMPACT_ATOMS: atom_id res chain seq x y z
N MET A 1 1.80 18.44 16.50
CA MET A 1 0.90 17.35 16.09
C MET A 1 -0.24 17.97 15.30
N SER A 2 -0.26 17.80 13.97
CA SER A 2 -1.41 18.22 13.16
C SER A 2 -2.56 17.24 13.45
N ARG A 3 -3.77 17.73 13.75
CA ARG A 3 -4.96 16.88 13.82
C ARG A 3 -5.13 16.19 12.48
N ALA A 4 -5.47 14.89 12.48
CA ALA A 4 -5.90 14.22 11.26
C ALA A 4 -6.92 15.09 10.53
N SER A 5 -6.71 15.28 9.23
CA SER A 5 -7.60 16.02 8.35
C SER A 5 -9.00 15.38 8.41
N THR A 6 -9.86 15.90 9.28
CA THR A 6 -11.26 15.46 9.42
C THR A 6 -12.10 16.58 8.85
N VAL A 7 -12.88 16.28 7.82
CA VAL A 7 -13.82 17.23 7.24
C VAL A 7 -15.09 17.12 8.06
N ARG A 8 -15.48 18.22 8.72
CA ARG A 8 -16.76 18.33 9.43
C ARG A 8 -17.81 18.89 8.47
N PHE A 9 -18.89 18.16 8.28
CA PHE A 9 -20.06 18.66 7.56
C PHE A 9 -20.96 19.48 8.49
N ALA A 10 -21.82 20.33 7.92
CA ALA A 10 -22.80 21.14 8.66
C ALA A 10 -23.74 20.31 9.55
N THR A 11 -23.87 19.01 9.26
CA THR A 11 -24.63 18.02 10.04
C THR A 11 -23.90 17.49 11.28
N GLY A 12 -22.66 17.94 11.54
CA GLY A 12 -21.82 17.44 12.63
C GLY A 12 -21.08 16.13 12.32
N LEU A 13 -21.27 15.57 11.12
CA LEU A 13 -20.60 14.35 10.69
C LEU A 13 -19.10 14.61 10.43
N GLU A 14 -18.23 13.92 11.16
CA GLU A 14 -16.79 13.92 10.91
C GLU A 14 -16.41 12.80 9.96
N VAL A 15 -15.73 13.17 8.89
CA VAL A 15 -15.33 12.23 7.86
C VAL A 15 -13.83 12.32 7.62
N LEU A 16 -13.17 11.16 7.55
CA LEU A 16 -11.74 11.08 7.27
C LEU A 16 -11.48 11.40 5.79
N ARG A 17 -10.67 12.40 5.49
CA ARG A 17 -10.26 12.75 4.13
C ARG A 17 -8.84 13.32 4.14
N SER A 18 -7.99 12.84 3.24
CA SER A 18 -6.74 13.54 2.94
C SER A 18 -7.06 14.91 2.35
N THR A 19 -6.28 15.92 2.74
CA THR A 19 -6.36 17.27 2.16
C THR A 19 -5.10 17.53 1.36
N VAL A 20 -5.15 18.50 0.44
CA VAL A 20 -3.97 18.89 -0.36
C VAL A 20 -2.77 19.28 0.51
N ASN A 21 -3.03 19.75 1.73
CA ASN A 21 -2.01 20.18 2.69
C ASN A 21 -1.48 19.05 3.57
N ASP A 22 -2.09 17.86 3.53
CA ASP A 22 -1.66 16.69 4.29
C ASP A 22 -0.94 15.70 3.36
N ASN A 23 0.38 15.85 3.27
CA ASN A 23 1.22 14.99 2.44
C ASN A 23 1.52 13.61 3.05
N ARG A 24 0.94 13.31 4.23
CA ARG A 24 1.17 12.04 4.95
C ARG A 24 -0.04 11.14 4.91
N LEU A 25 -1.24 11.69 5.08
CA LEU A 25 -2.47 10.90 5.03
C LEU A 25 -2.87 10.65 3.58
N SER A 26 -3.06 9.38 3.23
CA SER A 26 -3.68 8.98 1.98
C SER A 26 -5.07 8.40 2.25
N THR A 27 -6.05 8.85 1.47
CA THR A 27 -7.42 8.31 1.44
C THR A 27 -7.88 8.25 0.00
N SER A 28 -8.78 7.33 -0.35
CA SER A 28 -9.40 7.32 -1.67
C SER A 28 -10.24 8.57 -1.90
N ALA A 29 -10.12 9.12 -3.11
CA ALA A 29 -10.87 10.31 -3.52
C ALA A 29 -12.39 10.03 -3.58
N LEU A 30 -12.79 8.86 -4.07
CA LEU A 30 -14.19 8.54 -4.42
C LEU A 30 -14.75 7.31 -3.70
N LEU A 31 -14.08 6.78 -2.66
CA LEU A 31 -14.69 5.73 -1.85
C LEU A 31 -15.82 6.34 -1.00
N PRO A 32 -17.09 5.92 -1.19
CA PRO A 32 -18.19 6.46 -0.39
C PRO A 32 -18.05 6.07 1.08
N ASP A 33 -18.38 6.96 2.01
CA ASP A 33 -18.25 6.67 3.45
C ASP A 33 -19.07 5.46 3.89
N ARG A 34 -20.26 5.29 3.32
CA ARG A 34 -21.10 4.10 3.54
C ARG A 34 -20.39 2.79 3.20
N ILE A 35 -19.44 2.81 2.27
CA ILE A 35 -18.63 1.64 1.90
C ILE A 35 -17.38 1.61 2.77
N ARG A 36 -16.70 2.74 2.97
CA ARG A 36 -15.49 2.83 3.78
C ARG A 36 -15.66 2.25 5.18
N TYR A 37 -16.77 2.59 5.82
CA TYR A 37 -17.11 2.18 7.19
C TYR A 37 -18.09 0.99 7.23
N ALA A 38 -18.41 0.38 6.09
CA ALA A 38 -19.28 -0.80 6.06
C ALA A 38 -18.57 -2.02 6.67
N SER A 39 -19.37 -3.02 7.05
CA SER A 39 -18.83 -4.31 7.44
C SER A 39 -18.02 -4.96 6.29
N VAL A 40 -17.10 -5.87 6.64
CA VAL A 40 -16.32 -6.64 5.64
C VAL A 40 -17.22 -7.27 4.59
N LYS A 41 -18.34 -7.90 5.02
CA LYS A 41 -19.29 -8.59 4.14
C LYS A 41 -20.00 -7.66 3.15
N GLU A 42 -20.26 -6.41 3.54
CA GLU A 42 -20.86 -5.40 2.66
C GLU A 42 -19.84 -4.85 1.67
N ARG A 43 -18.61 -4.57 2.14
CA ARG A 43 -17.53 -4.06 1.27
C ARG A 43 -17.14 -5.04 0.17
N GLU A 44 -17.06 -6.33 0.47
CA GLU A 44 -16.75 -7.38 -0.50
C GLU A 44 -17.76 -7.45 -1.67
N LYS A 45 -18.94 -6.84 -1.52
CA LYS A 45 -19.96 -6.78 -2.58
C LYS A 45 -19.99 -5.46 -3.32
N ALA A 46 -19.35 -4.41 -2.79
CA ALA A 46 -19.48 -3.02 -3.25
C ALA A 46 -19.12 -2.87 -4.73
N PHE A 47 -18.05 -3.54 -5.18
CA PHE A 47 -17.60 -3.49 -6.56
C PHE A 47 -17.56 -4.86 -7.25
N SER A 48 -18.35 -5.83 -6.76
CA SER A 48 -18.42 -7.22 -7.26
C SER A 48 -18.71 -7.39 -8.75
N LYS A 49 -19.31 -6.38 -9.38
CA LYS A 49 -19.63 -6.37 -10.82
C LYS A 49 -18.60 -5.64 -11.68
N HIS A 50 -17.53 -5.14 -11.10
CA HIS A 50 -16.52 -4.33 -11.78
C HIS A 50 -15.15 -5.00 -11.74
N TYR A 51 -14.43 -4.92 -12.86
CA TYR A 51 -13.02 -5.27 -12.90
C TYR A 51 -12.18 -4.15 -12.29
N GLY A 52 -11.31 -4.50 -11.36
CA GLY A 52 -10.39 -3.57 -10.72
C GLY A 52 -9.10 -3.42 -11.51
N HIS A 53 -8.57 -4.55 -11.98
CA HIS A 53 -7.33 -4.60 -12.72
C HIS A 53 -7.31 -5.70 -13.77
N PHE A 54 -6.48 -5.48 -14.79
CA PHE A 54 -6.19 -6.42 -15.86
C PHE A 54 -4.71 -6.77 -15.86
N CYS A 55 -4.39 -8.05 -15.85
CA CYS A 55 -3.02 -8.57 -15.84
C CYS A 55 -2.66 -9.02 -17.26
N ALA A 56 -1.64 -8.41 -17.88
CA ALA A 56 -1.19 -8.81 -19.21
C ALA A 56 -0.21 -10.01 -19.20
N TYR A 57 0.05 -10.60 -18.03
CA TYR A 57 1.03 -11.66 -17.87
C TYR A 57 0.54 -12.79 -16.93
N TYR A 58 0.57 -14.02 -17.43
CA TYR A 58 -0.04 -15.20 -16.79
C TYR A 58 0.83 -15.85 -15.69
N LYS A 59 2.12 -15.52 -15.55
CA LYS A 59 3.02 -16.19 -14.58
C LYS A 59 3.24 -15.35 -13.31
N SER A 60 2.24 -15.37 -12.44
CA SER A 60 2.31 -15.00 -11.01
C SER A 60 2.77 -13.59 -10.63
N THR A 61 2.92 -12.68 -11.59
CA THR A 61 3.47 -11.32 -11.37
C THR A 61 2.63 -10.26 -12.09
N CYS A 62 1.33 -10.23 -11.79
CA CYS A 62 0.35 -9.36 -12.45
C CYS A 62 0.81 -7.90 -12.53
N PHE A 63 1.32 -7.33 -11.44
CA PHE A 63 1.70 -5.92 -11.36
C PHE A 63 2.97 -5.54 -12.12
N THR A 64 3.69 -6.51 -12.70
CA THR A 64 4.73 -6.20 -13.70
C THR A 64 4.13 -5.59 -14.97
N SER A 65 2.88 -5.93 -15.30
CA SER A 65 2.17 -5.43 -16.47
C SER A 65 0.66 -5.40 -16.17
N VAL A 66 0.27 -4.38 -15.42
CA VAL A 66 -1.09 -4.20 -14.95
C VAL A 66 -1.73 -2.97 -15.59
N MET A 67 -3.00 -3.09 -15.93
CA MET A 67 -3.87 -1.96 -16.23
C MET A 67 -4.87 -1.83 -15.08
N LEU A 68 -4.86 -0.69 -14.40
CA LEU A 68 -5.82 -0.38 -13.34
C LEU A 68 -6.97 0.43 -13.91
N THR A 69 -8.21 0.09 -13.55
CA THR A 69 -9.34 0.93 -13.95
C THR A 69 -9.32 2.25 -13.18
N ARG A 70 -9.83 3.31 -13.81
CA ARG A 70 -10.00 4.60 -13.11
C ARG A 70 -10.87 4.46 -11.88
N LEU A 71 -11.89 3.61 -11.93
CA LEU A 71 -12.75 3.30 -10.79
C LEU A 71 -11.93 2.70 -9.64
N ALA A 72 -11.10 1.69 -9.91
CA ALA A 72 -10.21 1.09 -8.92
C ALA A 72 -9.27 2.13 -8.28
N ILE A 73 -8.55 2.93 -9.07
CA ILE A 73 -7.64 3.96 -8.52
C ILE A 73 -8.42 4.96 -7.65
N SER A 74 -9.62 5.33 -8.07
CA SER A 74 -10.39 6.37 -7.36
C SER A 74 -11.04 5.86 -6.07
N THR A 75 -11.32 4.57 -5.94
CA THR A 75 -12.02 3.99 -4.77
C THR A 75 -11.13 3.16 -3.86
N VAL A 76 -10.07 2.53 -4.39
CA VAL A 76 -9.07 1.79 -3.61
C VAL A 76 -7.97 2.72 -3.10
N GLY A 77 -7.70 3.80 -3.85
CA GLY A 77 -6.71 4.81 -3.52
C GLY A 77 -5.38 4.49 -4.19
N TYR A 78 -4.31 5.15 -3.75
CA TYR A 78 -2.97 4.89 -4.27
C TYR A 78 -2.31 3.68 -3.61
N PHE A 79 -1.17 3.25 -4.16
CA PHE A 79 -0.25 2.32 -3.50
C PHE A 79 0.22 2.91 -2.17
N ASP A 80 0.42 2.06 -1.17
CA ASP A 80 0.91 2.50 0.14
C ASP A 80 2.42 2.77 0.07
N GLU A 81 2.79 4.05 0.14
CA GLU A 81 4.18 4.52 0.03
C GLU A 81 5.10 4.04 1.16
N ASN A 82 4.56 3.44 2.22
CA ASN A 82 5.38 2.83 3.27
C ASN A 82 6.03 1.50 2.82
N PHE A 83 5.53 0.88 1.74
CA PHE A 83 6.23 -0.19 1.03
C PHE A 83 7.37 0.40 0.22
N TYR A 84 8.49 0.64 0.89
CA TYR A 84 9.65 1.34 0.35
C TYR A 84 10.92 0.48 0.52
N PRO A 85 11.78 0.37 -0.50
CA PRO A 85 11.73 1.06 -1.79
C PRO A 85 10.98 0.32 -2.90
N ALA A 86 10.69 -0.97 -2.72
CA ALA A 86 9.96 -1.81 -3.67
C ALA A 86 9.50 -3.11 -3.01
N TYR A 87 8.56 -3.80 -3.64
CA TYR A 87 7.95 -5.07 -3.25
C TYR A 87 6.86 -4.96 -2.17
N VAL A 88 5.80 -5.75 -2.36
CA VAL A 88 4.62 -5.89 -1.50
C VAL A 88 3.59 -4.77 -1.66
N GLU A 89 3.92 -3.65 -2.30
CA GLU A 89 2.95 -2.60 -2.65
C GLU A 89 1.83 -3.13 -3.56
N ASP A 90 2.17 -4.03 -4.47
CA ASP A 90 1.26 -4.70 -5.39
C ASP A 90 0.36 -5.72 -4.68
N VAL A 91 0.94 -6.48 -3.76
CA VAL A 91 0.22 -7.44 -2.89
C VAL A 91 -0.78 -6.70 -2.02
N ASP A 92 -0.38 -5.58 -1.40
CA ASP A 92 -1.26 -4.71 -0.62
C ASP A 92 -2.41 -4.15 -1.45
N TYR A 93 -2.09 -3.60 -2.63
CA TYR A 93 -3.10 -3.02 -3.51
C TYR A 93 -4.10 -4.06 -4.01
N SER A 94 -3.61 -5.23 -4.45
CA SER A 94 -4.44 -6.35 -4.90
C SER A 94 -5.35 -6.88 -3.78
N LEU A 95 -4.84 -6.94 -2.55
CA LEU A 95 -5.65 -7.32 -1.39
C LEU A 95 -6.76 -6.30 -1.13
N ARG A 96 -6.46 -5.00 -1.15
CA ARG A 96 -7.47 -3.94 -0.98
C ARG A 96 -8.53 -3.97 -2.08
N LEU A 97 -8.15 -4.23 -3.33
CA LEU A 97 -9.09 -4.43 -4.44
C LEU A 97 -10.06 -5.57 -4.16
N ARG A 98 -9.54 -6.73 -3.77
CA ARG A 98 -10.35 -7.92 -3.47
C ARG A 98 -11.29 -7.68 -2.31
N LEU A 99 -10.84 -7.01 -1.25
CA LEU A 99 -11.64 -6.69 -0.07
C LEU A 99 -12.75 -5.64 -0.35
N LEU A 100 -12.63 -4.88 -1.43
CA LEU A 100 -13.70 -4.02 -1.99
C LEU A 100 -14.60 -4.75 -3.00
N GLY A 101 -14.32 -6.03 -3.28
CA GLY A 101 -15.09 -6.86 -4.19
C GLY A 101 -14.71 -6.76 -5.66
N PHE A 102 -13.65 -6.04 -6.04
CA PHE A 102 -13.27 -5.96 -7.45
C PHE A 102 -12.85 -7.31 -8.01
N GLN A 103 -13.17 -7.53 -9.29
CA GLN A 103 -12.73 -8.69 -10.05
C GLN A 103 -11.34 -8.44 -10.68
N GLU A 104 -10.53 -9.48 -10.75
CA GLU A 104 -9.28 -9.53 -11.52
C GLU A 104 -9.54 -10.17 -12.89
N ARG A 105 -8.89 -9.67 -13.94
CA ARG A 105 -8.92 -10.32 -15.26
C ARG A 105 -7.53 -10.48 -15.85
N ASN A 106 -7.19 -11.70 -16.25
CA ASN A 106 -6.03 -11.92 -17.11
C ASN A 106 -6.39 -11.57 -18.56
N VAL A 107 -5.55 -10.76 -19.20
CA VAL A 107 -5.69 -10.37 -20.61
C VAL A 107 -4.48 -10.88 -21.38
N LEU A 108 -4.72 -11.86 -22.26
CA LEU A 108 -3.69 -12.40 -23.14
C LEU A 108 -3.68 -11.59 -24.44
N TYR A 109 -3.19 -10.36 -24.37
CA TYR A 109 -3.08 -9.49 -25.53
C TYR A 109 -1.66 -8.94 -25.67
N GLY A 110 -1.06 -9.16 -26.84
CA GLY A 110 0.31 -8.76 -27.16
C GLY A 110 1.39 -9.68 -26.59
N LYS A 111 2.66 -9.30 -26.79
CA LYS A 111 3.84 -10.02 -26.30
C LYS A 111 4.50 -9.19 -25.20
N PHE A 112 4.23 -9.54 -23.94
CA PHE A 112 4.94 -8.96 -22.80
C PHE A 112 6.09 -9.88 -22.35
N VAL A 113 7.31 -9.34 -22.26
CA VAL A 113 8.50 -10.07 -21.82
C VAL A 113 9.01 -9.46 -20.51
N HIS A 114 8.80 -10.16 -19.41
CA HIS A 114 9.37 -9.78 -18.12
C HIS A 114 10.77 -10.38 -17.95
N ARG A 115 11.80 -9.54 -17.82
CA ARG A 115 13.15 -9.96 -17.40
C ARG A 115 13.27 -9.96 -15.88
N SER A 116 12.66 -10.95 -15.24
CA SER A 116 12.62 -11.05 -13.77
C SER A 116 14.01 -10.94 -13.14
N ASN A 117 14.09 -10.21 -12.03
CA ASN A 117 15.29 -10.01 -11.20
C ASN A 117 16.48 -9.39 -11.93
N TYR A 118 16.29 -8.78 -13.11
CA TYR A 118 17.40 -8.20 -13.87
C TYR A 118 18.08 -7.07 -13.10
N ASN A 119 17.31 -6.12 -12.55
CA ASN A 119 17.87 -5.02 -11.74
C ASN A 119 18.58 -5.51 -10.47
N ILE A 120 18.08 -6.57 -9.85
CA ILE A 120 18.74 -7.19 -8.69
C ILE A 120 20.11 -7.74 -9.09
N ARG A 121 20.16 -8.61 -10.11
CA ARG A 121 21.42 -9.21 -10.59
C ARG A 121 22.41 -8.14 -11.03
N LEU A 122 21.94 -7.12 -11.73
CA LEU A 122 22.78 -6.02 -12.17
C LEU A 122 23.33 -5.23 -10.98
N SER A 123 22.52 -4.97 -9.96
CA SER A 123 22.98 -4.28 -8.74
C SER A 123 24.07 -5.04 -7.99
N GLU A 124 24.10 -6.37 -8.08
CA GLU A 124 25.13 -7.23 -7.49
C GLU A 124 26.47 -7.13 -8.22
N GLN A 125 26.44 -6.80 -9.50
CA GLN A 125 27.63 -6.73 -10.37
C GLN A 125 28.22 -5.31 -10.48
N LEU A 126 27.41 -4.27 -10.33
CA LEU A 126 27.83 -2.88 -10.52
C LEU A 126 28.25 -2.20 -9.21
N GLN A 127 29.26 -1.32 -9.30
CA GLN A 127 29.71 -0.45 -8.21
C GLN A 127 29.20 1.00 -8.35
N LEU A 128 28.06 1.19 -9.03
CA LEU A 128 27.41 2.50 -9.14
C LEU A 128 26.74 2.88 -7.80
N PRO A 129 26.63 4.18 -7.48
CA PRO A 129 25.97 4.64 -6.25
C PRO A 129 24.57 4.05 -6.04
N ASP A 130 23.73 4.01 -7.08
CA ASP A 130 22.37 3.47 -6.99
C ASP A 130 22.35 1.95 -6.79
N ALA A 131 23.29 1.23 -7.38
CA ALA A 131 23.44 -0.22 -7.20
C ALA A 131 23.89 -0.55 -5.77
N LEU A 132 24.82 0.23 -5.22
CA LEU A 132 25.25 0.14 -3.81
C LEU A 132 24.09 0.48 -2.86
N TRP A 133 23.37 1.56 -3.15
CA TRP A 133 22.20 1.99 -2.39
C TRP A 133 21.14 0.90 -2.35
N TYR A 134 20.75 0.37 -3.51
CA TYR A 134 19.71 -0.65 -3.61
C TYR A 134 20.11 -1.94 -2.90
N ARG A 135 21.37 -2.39 -3.03
CA ARG A 135 21.87 -3.58 -2.31
C ARG A 135 21.74 -3.42 -0.79
N ARG A 136 22.16 -2.27 -0.25
CA ARG A 136 22.05 -1.99 1.19
C ARG A 136 20.59 -1.97 1.62
N VAL A 137 19.73 -1.23 0.93
CA VAL A 137 18.32 -1.14 1.31
C VAL A 137 17.60 -2.48 1.17
N LYS A 138 17.84 -3.25 0.10
CA LYS A 138 17.27 -4.59 -0.11
C LYS A 138 17.60 -5.52 1.05
N SER A 139 18.82 -5.45 1.59
CA SER A 139 19.25 -6.30 2.71
C SER A 139 18.46 -6.07 4.01
N LEU A 140 17.81 -4.91 4.15
CA LEU A 140 17.00 -4.60 5.32
C LEU A 140 15.66 -5.33 5.36
N MET A 141 15.17 -5.83 4.22
CA MET A 141 13.87 -6.52 4.11
C MET A 141 12.70 -5.72 4.75
N THR A 142 12.72 -4.40 4.59
CA THR A 142 11.85 -3.42 5.28
C THR A 142 10.35 -3.71 5.15
N ASN A 143 9.93 -4.26 4.02
CA ASN A 143 8.52 -4.39 3.66
C ASN A 143 7.85 -5.62 4.27
N GLN A 144 8.61 -6.67 4.61
CA GLN A 144 8.05 -7.88 5.20
C GLN A 144 7.50 -7.62 6.62
N PRO A 145 8.25 -6.98 7.54
CA PRO A 145 7.70 -6.60 8.85
C PRO A 145 6.52 -5.63 8.75
N TYR A 146 6.57 -4.66 7.83
CA TYR A 146 5.47 -3.72 7.62
C TYR A 146 4.19 -4.42 7.15
N ALA A 147 4.30 -5.35 6.21
CA ALA A 147 3.18 -6.17 5.74
C ALA A 147 2.57 -7.03 6.85
N VAL A 148 3.40 -7.72 7.64
CA VAL A 148 2.94 -8.54 8.78
C VAL A 148 2.21 -7.68 9.80
N MET A 149 2.75 -6.50 10.14
CA MET A 149 2.08 -5.60 11.07
C MET A 149 0.74 -5.08 10.51
N LYS A 150 0.68 -4.72 9.22
CA LYS A 150 -0.52 -4.16 8.60
C LYS A 150 -1.61 -5.22 8.37
N TRP A 151 -1.25 -6.44 7.99
CA TRP A 151 -2.20 -7.44 7.50
C TRP A 151 -2.19 -8.75 8.30
N ASN A 152 -1.34 -8.91 9.31
CA ASN A 152 -1.10 -10.17 10.02
C ASN A 152 -0.79 -11.35 9.09
N GLY A 153 -0.11 -11.08 7.97
CA GLY A 153 0.21 -12.10 6.98
C GLY A 153 0.98 -11.54 5.80
N LEU A 154 1.73 -12.43 5.15
CA LEU A 154 2.50 -12.14 3.94
C LEU A 154 1.81 -12.59 2.65
N LYS A 155 0.78 -13.43 2.76
CA LYS A 155 0.06 -14.01 1.62
C LYS A 155 -1.28 -13.31 1.42
N ALA A 156 -1.47 -12.69 0.26
CA ALA A 156 -2.76 -12.14 -0.15
C ALA A 156 -3.73 -13.26 -0.55
N CYS A 157 -4.32 -13.95 0.43
CA CYS A 157 -5.43 -14.85 0.13
C CYS A 157 -6.42 -15.03 1.27
N CYS A 158 -5.97 -15.31 2.49
CA CYS A 158 -6.83 -16.10 3.38
C CYS A 158 -6.69 -15.74 4.87
N ASP A 159 -5.46 -15.76 5.41
CA ASP A 159 -5.24 -15.94 6.86
C ASP A 159 -4.84 -14.67 7.62
N GLY A 160 -4.96 -13.51 6.97
CA GLY A 160 -4.66 -12.21 7.56
C GLY A 160 -5.90 -11.43 7.97
N TYR A 161 -5.68 -10.21 8.45
CA TYR A 161 -6.74 -9.25 8.69
C TYR A 161 -7.51 -8.93 7.40
N LYS A 162 -8.82 -8.72 7.53
CA LYS A 162 -9.68 -8.22 6.44
C LYS A 162 -9.71 -6.69 6.38
N GLU A 163 -8.94 -6.05 7.26
CA GLU A 163 -8.78 -4.61 7.39
C GLU A 163 -7.35 -4.29 7.85
N PRO A 164 -6.77 -3.15 7.43
CA PRO A 164 -5.46 -2.74 7.91
C PRO A 164 -5.43 -2.62 9.43
N TYR A 165 -4.40 -3.22 10.04
CA TYR A 165 -4.13 -3.18 11.47
C TYR A 165 -5.32 -3.64 12.33
N ASP A 166 -6.00 -4.72 11.93
CA ASP A 166 -7.17 -5.26 12.63
C ASP A 166 -8.35 -4.26 12.76
N GLY A 167 -8.60 -3.53 11.67
CA GLY A 167 -9.69 -2.56 11.61
C GLY A 167 -9.40 -1.24 12.32
N MET A 168 -8.13 -0.97 12.65
CA MET A 168 -7.74 0.30 13.26
C MET A 168 -8.03 1.48 12.33
N VAL A 169 -7.85 1.30 11.03
CA VAL A 169 -8.12 2.33 10.00
C VAL A 169 -8.88 1.71 8.83
N PRO A 170 -9.61 2.52 8.03
CA PRO A 170 -10.30 2.01 6.87
C PRO A 170 -9.38 1.43 5.79
N LEU A 171 -9.97 0.60 4.92
CA LEU A 171 -9.25 -0.17 3.92
C LEU A 171 -8.42 0.67 2.94
N ASP A 172 -8.90 1.86 2.59
CA ASP A 172 -8.26 2.78 1.66
C ASP A 172 -7.25 3.74 2.29
N VAL A 173 -6.95 3.57 3.58
CA VAL A 173 -6.18 4.54 4.37
C VAL A 173 -4.80 4.01 4.69
N TRP A 174 -3.80 4.88 4.49
CA TRP A 174 -2.47 4.72 5.05
C TRP A 174 -1.89 6.08 5.42
N VAL A 175 -1.00 6.09 6.41
CA VAL A 175 -0.29 7.30 6.86
C VAL A 175 1.19 7.10 6.62
N LYS A 176 1.82 8.00 5.86
CA LYS A 176 3.24 7.94 5.52
C LYS A 176 4.13 8.15 6.74
N ASP A 177 4.97 7.17 7.03
CA ASP A 177 6.08 7.31 7.97
C ASP A 177 7.31 7.84 7.23
N GLU A 178 7.30 9.15 6.99
CA GLU A 178 8.41 9.85 6.33
C GLU A 178 9.72 9.64 7.09
N ALA A 179 9.69 9.62 8.43
CA ALA A 179 10.89 9.44 9.23
C ALA A 179 11.53 8.07 9.01
N ARG A 180 10.72 7.01 8.91
CA ARG A 180 11.18 5.67 8.53
C ARG A 180 11.79 5.65 7.13
N ILE A 181 11.14 6.25 6.14
CA ILE A 181 11.65 6.31 4.76
C ILE A 181 12.99 7.04 4.71
N GLN A 182 13.14 8.16 5.41
CA GLN A 182 14.40 8.91 5.46
C GLN A 182 15.53 8.12 6.11
N ARG A 183 15.26 7.36 7.19
CA ARG A 183 16.26 6.45 7.78
C ARG A 183 16.72 5.37 6.80
N ILE A 184 15.78 4.77 6.05
CA ILE A 184 16.08 3.76 5.04
C ILE A 184 16.95 4.35 3.92
N ARG A 185 16.60 5.56 3.44
CA ARG A 185 17.38 6.28 2.42
C ARG A 185 18.81 6.58 2.88
N ALA A 186 18.95 7.16 4.06
CA ALA A 186 20.26 7.51 4.63
C ALA A 186 21.16 6.27 4.82
N TYR A 187 20.59 5.14 5.26
CA TYR A 187 21.32 3.86 5.31
C TYR A 187 21.74 3.38 3.92
N GLY A 188 20.85 3.46 2.93
CA GLY A 188 21.17 3.16 1.54
C GLY A 188 22.35 3.98 1.02
N HIS A 189 22.36 5.29 1.27
CA HIS A 189 23.46 6.17 0.86
C HIS A 189 24.74 5.97 1.68
N GLY A 190 24.68 5.23 2.80
CA GLY A 190 25.83 4.97 3.67
C GLY A 190 26.15 6.11 4.63
N GLU A 191 25.23 7.07 4.77
CA GLU A 191 25.29 8.16 5.76
C GLU A 191 25.18 7.61 7.19
N ILE A 192 24.42 6.52 7.33
CA ILE A 192 24.29 5.77 8.59
C ILE A 192 24.95 4.41 8.41
N ARG A 193 25.91 4.09 9.28
CA ARG A 193 26.64 2.80 9.24
C ARG A 193 25.95 1.68 10.02
N ARG A 194 25.18 2.03 11.06
CA ARG A 194 24.41 1.06 11.85
C ARG A 194 23.09 0.77 11.15
N VAL A 195 22.62 -0.48 11.25
CA VAL A 195 21.30 -0.86 10.74
C VAL A 195 20.24 0.00 11.46
N PRO A 196 19.42 0.79 10.74
CA PRO A 196 18.41 1.64 11.34
C PRO A 196 17.21 0.80 11.82
N SER A 197 16.41 1.35 12.74
CA SER A 197 15.08 0.78 12.98
C SER A 197 14.22 0.95 11.72
N ILE A 198 13.71 -0.19 11.25
CA ILE A 198 12.84 -0.35 10.08
C ILE A 198 11.37 -0.47 10.46
N ASP A 199 11.04 -0.32 11.75
CA ASP A 199 9.69 -0.43 12.25
C ASP A 199 8.89 0.81 11.89
N TYR A 200 7.61 0.60 11.59
CA TYR A 200 6.65 1.66 11.33
C TYR A 200 6.14 2.23 12.65
N ASP A 201 6.09 3.56 12.76
CA ASP A 201 5.54 4.22 13.93
C ASP A 201 4.01 4.13 13.96
N ARG A 202 3.49 3.13 14.68
CA ARG A 202 2.03 2.91 14.85
C ARG A 202 1.30 4.08 15.50
N ARG A 203 1.99 4.99 16.20
CA ARG A 203 1.36 6.18 16.81
C ARG A 203 0.83 7.13 15.74
N LEU A 204 1.35 7.06 14.51
CA LEU A 204 0.85 7.81 13.35
C LEU A 204 -0.60 7.45 13.00
N LEU A 205 -1.08 6.27 13.42
CA LEU A 205 -2.45 5.82 13.17
C LEU A 205 -3.47 6.36 14.18
N TYR A 206 -3.02 6.81 15.37
CA TYR A 206 -3.94 7.23 16.44
C TYR A 206 -4.89 8.38 16.04
N PRO A 207 -4.44 9.39 15.28
CA PRO A 207 -5.33 10.46 14.84
C PRO A 207 -6.42 10.00 13.86
N VAL A 208 -6.16 8.92 13.11
CA VAL A 208 -7.04 8.44 12.01
C VAL A 208 -7.79 7.16 12.35
N ARG A 209 -7.68 6.69 13.60
CA ARG A 209 -8.30 5.43 14.02
C ARG A 209 -9.83 5.51 14.02
N THR A 210 -10.47 4.44 13.60
CA THR A 210 -11.93 4.29 13.55
C THR A 210 -12.46 3.35 14.63
N LYS A 211 -11.65 2.39 15.10
CA LYS A 211 -11.98 1.49 16.20
C LYS A 211 -11.79 2.21 17.56
N GLY A 212 -12.81 2.18 18.42
CA GLY A 212 -12.77 2.79 19.76
C GLY A 212 -12.89 4.32 19.79
N ARG A 213 -13.59 4.91 18.81
CA ARG A 213 -14.16 6.25 18.90
C ARG A 213 -15.59 6.18 19.43
#